data_AF-A0A3C0W1M5-F1
#
_entry.id   AF-A0A3C0W1M5-F1
#
_cell.length_a   1.000
_cell.length_b   1.000
_cell.length_c   1.000
_cell.angle_alpha   90.00
_cell.angle_beta   90.00
_cell.angle_gamma   90.00
#
_symmetry.space_group_name_H-M   'P 1'
#
loop_
_entity.id
_entity.type
_entity.pdbx_description
1 polymer ?
#
loop_
_entity_poly.entity_id
_entity_poly.type
_entity_poly.pdbx_seq_one_letter_code
_entity_poly.pdbx_strand_id
1 'polypeptide(L)'
;MRTLTAPDRWLALLLAALAGYVDSLGFLHLGGVFVSFMSGNSTRLAVSLAEGRWQAAGAVAGVLALFGAQISEQVTTLIAIVPLGWAQVQTWIEAQPYAA
;
A
#
# COMPACT_ATOMS: atom_id res chain seq x y z
N MET A 1 -22.36 4.35 -5.73
CA MET A 1 -21.14 3.95 -6.43
C MET A 1 -21.00 4.83 -7.67
N ARG A 2 -19.98 5.69 -7.76
CA ARG A 2 -19.76 6.52 -8.97
C ARG A 2 -19.28 5.61 -10.09
N THR A 3 -19.98 5.60 -11.23
CA THR A 3 -19.56 4.83 -12.40
C THR A 3 -18.35 5.49 -13.03
N LEU A 4 -17.23 4.76 -13.09
CA LEU A 4 -16.02 5.22 -13.77
C LEU A 4 -16.33 5.42 -15.26
N THR A 5 -16.06 6.62 -15.77
CA THR A 5 -16.27 6.92 -17.19
C THR A 5 -15.30 6.07 -18.03
N ALA A 6 -15.56 5.91 -19.33
CA ALA A 6 -14.65 5.18 -20.23
C ALA A 6 -13.18 5.70 -20.18
N PRO A 7 -12.91 7.02 -20.18
CA PRO A 7 -11.55 7.52 -20.03
C PRO A 7 -10.94 7.23 -18.66
N ASP A 8 -11.71 7.27 -17.56
CA ASP A 8 -11.20 6.92 -16.23
C ASP A 8 -10.71 5.47 -16.16
N ARG A 9 -11.44 4.56 -16.83
CA ARG A 9 -11.05 3.14 -16.92
C ARG A 9 -9.76 2.95 -17.70
N TRP A 10 -9.62 3.62 -18.83
CA TRP A 10 -8.39 3.56 -19.63
C TRP A 10 -7.20 4.15 -18.89
N LEU A 11 -7.40 5.27 -18.21
CA LEU A 11 -6.36 5.86 -17.37
C LEU A 11 -5.94 4.91 -16.26
N ALA A 12 -6.89 4.27 -15.57
CA ALA A 12 -6.59 3.29 -14.52
C ALA A 12 -5.78 2.10 -15.07
N LEU A 13 -6.13 1.59 -16.25
CA LEU A 13 -5.38 0.51 -16.91
C LEU A 13 -3.95 0.94 -17.27
N LEU A 14 -3.77 2.13 -17.84
CA LEU A 14 -2.45 2.66 -18.19
C LEU A 14 -1.59 2.89 -16.94
N LEU A 15 -2.17 3.42 -15.86
CA LEU A 15 -1.48 3.61 -14.59
C LEU A 15 -1.07 2.28 -13.96
N ALA A 16 -1.95 1.26 -13.99
CA ALA A 16 -1.63 -0.07 -13.50
C ALA A 16 -0.49 -0.71 -14.32
N ALA A 17 -0.53 -0.59 -15.65
CA ALA A 17 0.51 -1.11 -16.53
C ALA A 17 1.86 -0.40 -16.29
N LEU A 18 1.85 0.92 -16.16
CA LEU A 18 3.05 1.70 -15.86
C LEU A 18 3.63 1.34 -14.49
N ALA A 19 2.78 1.21 -13.46
CA ALA A 19 3.21 0.81 -12.13
C ALA A 19 3.89 -0.58 -12.14
N GLY A 20 3.30 -1.57 -12.82
CA GLY A 20 3.89 -2.90 -12.96
C GLY A 20 5.19 -2.90 -13.77
N TYR A 21 5.29 -2.05 -14.80
CA TYR A 21 6.52 -1.88 -15.58
C TYR A 21 7.65 -1.29 -14.73
N VAL A 22 7.37 -0.24 -13.95
CA VAL A 22 8.34 0.37 -13.03
C VAL A 22 8.82 -0.63 -11.98
N ASP A 23 7.92 -1.47 -11.46
CA ASP A 23 8.29 -2.50 -10.47
C ASP A 23 9.21 -3.57 -11.08
N SER A 24 8.94 -3.99 -12.32
CA SER A 24 9.78 -4.94 -13.07
C SER A 24 11.16 -4.34 -13.41
N LEU A 25 11.21 -3.07 -13.81
CA LEU A 25 12.47 -2.37 -14.02
C LEU A 25 13.26 -2.24 -12.72
N GLY A 26 12.59 -1.90 -11.61
CA GLY A 26 13.19 -1.83 -10.29
C GLY A 26 13.83 -3.16 -9.89
N PHE A 27 13.13 -4.27 -10.13
CA PHE A 27 13.67 -5.61 -9.88
C PHE A 27 14.94 -5.91 -10.68
N LEU A 28 14.97 -5.54 -11.97
CA LEU A 28 16.15 -5.73 -12.84
C LEU A 28 17.33 -4.87 -12.40
N HIS A 29 17.09 -3.62 -11.99
CA HIS A 29 18.16 -2.68 -11.60
C HIS A 29 18.65 -2.86 -10.15
N LEU A 30 17.78 -3.29 -9.23
CA LEU A 30 18.10 -3.46 -7.80
C LEU A 30 18.62 -4.87 -7.46
N GLY A 31 18.91 -5.70 -8.46
CA GLY A 31 19.48 -7.03 -8.24
C GLY A 31 18.49 -8.05 -7.66
N GLY A 32 17.18 -7.86 -7.88
CA GLY A 32 16.15 -8.84 -7.53
C GLY A 32 15.20 -8.45 -6.38
N VAL A 33 15.06 -7.16 -6.08
CA VAL A 33 14.07 -6.63 -5.10
C VAL A 33 13.00 -5.82 -5.82
N PHE A 34 11.73 -6.10 -5.53
CA PHE A 34 10.60 -5.33 -6.07
C PHE A 34 10.41 -4.02 -5.31
N VAL A 35 10.03 -2.94 -6.00
CA VAL A 35 9.85 -1.61 -5.41
C VAL A 35 8.46 -1.49 -4.75
N SER A 36 7.47 -2.20 -5.29
CA SER A 36 6.06 -2.09 -4.92
C SER A 36 5.44 -3.45 -4.57
N PHE A 37 5.85 -4.55 -5.21
CA PHE A 37 5.20 -5.85 -5.04
C PHE A 37 5.69 -6.60 -3.78
N MET A 38 5.32 -6.06 -2.61
CA MET A 38 5.82 -6.54 -1.31
C MET A 38 5.47 -7.99 -0.99
N SER A 39 4.36 -8.53 -1.55
CA SER A 39 4.05 -9.96 -1.44
C SER A 39 5.10 -10.85 -2.11
N GLY A 40 5.65 -10.43 -3.27
CA GLY A 40 6.73 -11.14 -3.96
C GLY A 40 8.07 -11.02 -3.23
N ASN A 41 8.35 -9.87 -2.61
CA ASN A 41 9.52 -9.69 -1.76
C ASN A 41 9.51 -10.65 -0.56
N SER A 42 8.35 -10.88 0.07
CA SER A 42 8.24 -11.85 1.17
C SER A 42 8.59 -13.28 0.73
N THR A 43 8.18 -13.70 -0.47
CA THR A 43 8.59 -15.01 -1.03
C THR A 43 10.09 -15.06 -1.29
N ARG A 44 10.66 -13.99 -1.86
CA ARG A 44 12.11 -13.86 -2.09
C ARG A 44 12.93 -13.89 -0.80
N LEU A 45 12.42 -13.28 0.27
CA LEU A 45 13.05 -13.33 1.58
C LEU A 45 13.12 -14.79 2.07
N ALA A 46 12.02 -15.53 1.99
CA ALA A 46 11.97 -16.94 2.39
C ALA A 46 12.94 -17.80 1.57
N VAL A 47 13.00 -17.62 0.25
CA VAL A 47 13.95 -18.33 -0.63
C VAL A 47 15.39 -17.96 -0.29
N SER A 48 15.69 -16.67 -0.11
CA SER A 48 17.06 -16.21 0.19
C SER A 48 17.56 -16.70 1.54
N LEU A 49 16.65 -16.84 2.53
CA LEU A 49 16.95 -17.46 3.82
C LEU A 49 17.21 -18.97 3.66
N ALA A 50 16.41 -19.68 2.87
CA ALA A 50 16.59 -21.11 2.60
C ALA A 50 17.89 -21.42 1.85
N GLU A 51 18.30 -20.55 0.92
CA GLU A 51 19.55 -20.66 0.15
C GLU A 51 20.79 -20.16 0.91
N GLY A 52 20.64 -19.63 2.13
CA GLY A 52 21.75 -19.07 2.92
C GLY A 52 22.33 -17.77 2.34
N ARG A 53 21.58 -17.05 1.51
CA ARG A 53 21.99 -15.80 0.84
C ARG A 53 21.70 -14.59 1.72
N TRP A 54 22.44 -14.48 2.82
CA TRP A 54 22.22 -13.49 3.89
C TRP A 54 22.22 -12.03 3.42
N GLN A 55 23.07 -11.68 2.45
CA GLN A 55 23.13 -10.31 1.90
C GLN A 55 21.83 -9.94 1.16
N ALA A 56 21.33 -10.85 0.32
CA ALA A 56 20.07 -10.66 -0.40
C ALA A 56 18.86 -10.68 0.55
N ALA A 57 18.87 -11.59 1.51
CA ALA A 57 17.85 -11.66 2.56
C ALA A 57 17.80 -10.36 3.39
N GLY A 58 18.96 -9.81 3.78
CA GLY A 58 19.05 -8.56 4.53
C GLY A 58 18.50 -7.36 3.75
N ALA A 59 18.80 -7.25 2.46
CA ALA A 59 18.27 -6.19 1.61
C ALA A 59 16.73 -6.24 1.52
N VAL A 60 16.18 -7.43 1.24
CA VAL A 60 14.72 -7.63 1.14
C VAL A 60 14.03 -7.42 2.49
N ALA A 61 14.63 -7.92 3.59
CA ALA A 61 14.12 -7.72 4.94
C ALA A 61 14.10 -6.24 5.33
N GLY A 62 15.14 -5.48 4.98
CA GLY A 62 15.20 -4.03 5.21
C GLY A 62 14.07 -3.28 4.51
N VAL A 63 13.80 -3.61 3.24
CA VAL A 63 12.67 -3.02 2.49
C VAL A 63 11.33 -3.37 3.14
N LEU A 64 11.11 -4.64 3.52
CA LEU A 64 9.89 -5.06 4.20
C LEU A 64 9.71 -4.40 5.57
N ALA A 65 10.79 -4.19 6.32
CA ALA A 65 10.76 -3.53 7.62
C ALA A 65 10.38 -2.05 7.49
N LEU A 66 11.00 -1.33 6.56
CA LEU A 66 10.67 0.08 6.28
C LEU A 66 9.23 0.23 5.78
N PHE A 67 8.78 -0.67 4.91
CA PHE A 67 7.39 -0.70 4.47
C PHE A 67 6.42 -0.94 5.64
N GLY A 68 6.73 -1.90 6.52
CA GLY A 68 5.93 -2.17 7.72
C GLY A 68 5.87 -0.98 8.68
N ALA A 69 7.00 -0.28 8.89
CA ALA A 69 7.05 0.94 9.70
C ALA A 69 6.14 2.03 9.12
N GLN A 70 6.22 2.29 7.82
CA GLN A 70 5.35 3.25 7.13
C GLN A 70 3.86 2.90 7.24
N ILE A 71 3.51 1.61 7.18
CA ILE A 71 2.11 1.15 7.36
C ILE A 71 1.65 1.37 8.80
N SER A 72 2.52 1.10 9.79
CA SER A 72 2.18 1.32 11.20
C SER A 72 1.88 2.79 11.53
N GLU A 73 2.61 3.72 10.91
CA GLU A 73 2.36 5.16 11.04
C GLU A 73 1.02 5.55 10.44
N GLN A 74 0.73 5.11 9.20
CA GLN A 74 -0.56 5.36 8.55
C GLN A 74 -1.74 4.80 9.36
N VAL A 75 -1.60 3.58 9.89
CA VAL A 75 -2.64 2.96 10.72
C VAL A 75 -2.86 3.76 12.01
N THR A 76 -1.78 4.22 12.65
CA THR A 76 -1.87 5.05 13.85
C THR A 76 -2.61 6.36 13.56
N THR A 77 -2.27 7.02 12.44
CA THR A 77 -2.97 8.24 11.99
C THR A 77 -4.44 7.97 11.70
N LEU A 78 -4.78 6.87 11.03
CA LEU A 78 -6.16 6.51 10.73
C LEU A 78 -6.96 6.25 12.01
N ILE A 79 -6.40 5.51 12.97
CA ILE A 79 -7.03 5.25 14.28
C ILE A 79 -7.33 6.58 15.01
N ALA A 80 -6.44 7.57 14.91
CA ALA A 80 -6.64 8.87 15.55
C ALA A 80 -7.73 9.72 14.86
N ILE A 81 -7.85 9.65 13.54
CA ILE A 81 -8.75 10.52 12.76
C ILE A 81 -10.17 9.95 12.64
N VAL A 82 -10.33 8.62 12.57
CA VAL A 82 -11.63 7.97 12.37
C VAL A 82 -12.68 8.38 13.44
N PRO A 83 -12.36 8.43 14.75
CA PRO A 83 -13.31 8.86 15.78
C PRO A 83 -13.74 10.33 15.62
N LEU A 84 -12.83 11.21 15.18
CA LEU A 84 -13.13 12.62 14.95
C LEU A 84 -14.11 12.79 13.78
N GLY A 85 -13.89 12.05 12.70
CA GLY A 85 -14.82 12.03 11.55
C GLY A 85 -16.19 11.49 11.94
N TRP A 86 -16.25 10.45 12.79
CA TRP A 86 -17.51 9.90 13.28
C TRP A 86 -18.27 10.90 14.17
N ALA A 87 -17.59 11.58 15.08
CA ALA A 87 -18.20 12.63 15.91
C ALA A 87 -18.79 13.77 15.04
N GLN A 88 -18.09 14.15 13.97
CA GLN A 88 -18.59 15.13 13.02
C GLN A 88 -19.85 14.65 12.28
N VAL A 89 -19.93 13.37 11.93
CA VAL A 89 -21.15 12.78 11.35
C VAL A 89 -22.29 12.77 12.36
N GLN A 90 -22.04 12.40 13.62
CA GLN A 90 -23.06 12.39 14.68
C GLN A 90 -23.65 13.78 14.91
N THR A 91 -22.81 14.79 15.05
CA THR A 91 -23.25 16.19 15.20
C THR A 91 -24.07 16.68 14.00
N TRP A 92 -23.72 16.28 12.77
CA TRP A 92 -24.52 16.58 11.60
C TRP A 92 -25.90 15.91 11.65
N ILE A 93 -25.98 14.66 12.10
CA ILE A 93 -27.26 13.92 12.26
C ILE A 93 -28.14 14.61 13.32
N GLU A 94 -27.56 14.96 14.47
CA GLU A 94 -28.27 15.64 15.57
C GLU A 94 -28.78 17.03 15.17
N ALA A 95 -28.08 17.71 14.26
CA ALA A 95 -28.50 19.00 13.72
C ALA A 95 -29.64 18.91 12.70
N GLN A 96 -30.09 17.71 12.30
CA GLN A 96 -31.16 17.57 11.30
C GLN A 96 -32.54 17.79 11.93
N PRO A 97 -33.46 18.51 11.25
CA PRO A 97 -34.76 18.91 11.80
C PRO A 97 -35.73 17.76 12.10
N TYR A 98 -35.38 16.51 11.74
CA TYR A 98 -36.15 15.31 12.01
C TYR A 98 -35.56 14.44 13.14
N ALA A 99 -34.49 14.89 13.80
CA ALA A 99 -33.84 14.16 14.90
C ALA A 99 -34.51 14.37 16.27
N ALA A 100 -35.65 15.07 16.31
CA ALA A 100 -36.47 15.33 17.51
C ALA A 100 -37.78 14.53 17.50
#